data_AF-A0A6G3WY72-F1
#
_entry.id   AF-A0A6G3WY72-F1
#
_cell.length_a   1.000
_cell.length_b   1.000
_cell.length_c   1.000
_cell.angle_alpha   90.00
_cell.angle_beta   90.00
_cell.angle_gamma   90.00
#
_symmetry.space_group_name_H-M   'P 1'
#
loop_
_entity.id
_entity.type
_entity.pdbx_description
1 polymer ?
#
loop_
_entity_poly.entity_id
_entity_poly.type
_entity_poly.pdbx_seq_one_letter_code
_entity_poly.pdbx_strand_id
1 'polypeptide(L)'
;VRQAVVALKSSKAAKATRVADLRDVKLGAQVGTTSLDFITDLVKPGEKPAVYQRNDFAKSALKTGQVDAIVVDLPTAFYITG
;
A
#
# COMPACT_ATOMS: atom_id res chain seq x y z
N VAL A 1 -6.03 15.19 -0.38
CA VAL A 1 -5.06 14.38 -1.14
C VAL A 1 -5.74 13.11 -1.66
N ARG A 2 -5.26 12.52 -2.76
CA ARG A 2 -5.82 11.26 -3.31
C ARG A 2 -4.75 10.17 -3.22
N GLN A 3 -5.11 9.08 -2.55
CA GLN A 3 -4.25 7.91 -2.35
C GLN A 3 -4.56 6.83 -3.39
N ALA A 4 -3.57 6.01 -3.69
CA ALA A 4 -3.67 4.88 -4.59
C ALA A 4 -3.04 3.64 -3.95
N VAL A 5 -3.64 2.48 -4.25
CA VAL A 5 -3.14 1.17 -3.81
C VAL A 5 -2.45 0.52 -4.99
N VAL A 6 -1.19 0.13 -4.81
CA VAL A 6 -0.38 -0.54 -5.84
C VAL A 6 -0.14 -1.97 -5.38
N ALA A 7 -0.50 -2.93 -6.22
CA ALA A 7 -0.34 -4.35 -5.96
C ALA A 7 0.21 -5.07 -7.21
N LEU A 8 0.89 -6.20 -7.02
CA LEU A 8 1.20 -7.11 -8.11
C LEU A 8 -0.07 -7.82 -8.59
N LYS A 9 -0.17 -8.15 -9.88
CA LYS A 9 -1.34 -8.87 -10.45
C LYS A 9 -1.63 -10.21 -9.74
N SER A 10 -0.60 -10.85 -9.20
CA SER A 10 -0.71 -12.10 -8.44
C SER A 10 -1.14 -11.91 -6.98
N SER A 11 -1.11 -10.69 -6.45
CA SER A 11 -1.45 -10.39 -5.06
C SER A 11 -2.96 -10.50 -4.81
N LYS A 12 -3.34 -10.94 -3.61
CA LYS A 12 -4.74 -10.87 -3.15
C LYS A 12 -5.29 -9.44 -3.18
N ALA A 13 -4.44 -8.43 -2.96
CA ALA A 13 -4.82 -7.03 -3.00
C ALA A 13 -5.24 -6.57 -4.42
N ALA A 14 -4.83 -7.25 -5.48
CA ALA A 14 -5.23 -6.90 -6.86
C ALA A 14 -6.71 -7.18 -7.15
N LYS A 15 -7.37 -7.99 -6.32
CA LYS A 15 -8.81 -8.28 -6.42
C LYS A 15 -9.68 -7.36 -5.56
N ALA A 16 -9.06 -6.49 -4.75
CA ALA A 16 -9.78 -5.56 -3.91
C ALA A 16 -10.52 -4.53 -4.77
N THR A 17 -11.82 -4.39 -4.54
CA THR A 17 -12.69 -3.42 -5.24
C THR A 17 -13.25 -2.36 -4.30
N ARG A 18 -13.12 -2.59 -2.99
CA ARG A 18 -13.55 -1.69 -1.93
C ARG A 18 -12.47 -1.60 -0.87
N VAL A 19 -12.45 -0.48 -0.13
CA VAL A 19 -11.50 -0.24 0.97
C VAL A 19 -11.54 -1.35 2.02
N ALA A 20 -12.73 -1.93 2.27
CA ALA A 20 -12.88 -3.03 3.22
C ALA A 20 -12.09 -4.30 2.84
N ASP A 21 -11.88 -4.57 1.55
CA ASP A 21 -11.13 -5.74 1.07
C ASP A 21 -9.63 -5.63 1.42
N LEU A 22 -9.15 -4.42 1.70
CA LEU A 22 -7.76 -4.15 2.05
C LEU A 22 -7.46 -4.43 3.53
N ARG A 23 -8.47 -4.74 4.35
CA ARG A 23 -8.27 -5.03 5.77
C ARG A 23 -7.53 -6.34 6.02
N ASP A 24 -7.70 -7.29 5.10
CA ASP A 24 -7.16 -8.64 5.19
C ASP A 24 -5.83 -8.80 4.45
N VAL A 25 -5.20 -7.69 4.01
CA VAL A 25 -3.94 -7.72 3.26
C VAL A 25 -2.83 -6.97 3.99
N LYS A 26 -1.59 -7.40 3.79
CA LYS A 26 -0.39 -6.77 4.33
C LYS A 26 -0.10 -5.51 3.53
N LEU A 27 -0.37 -4.36 4.14
CA LEU A 27 -0.16 -3.06 3.50
C LEU A 27 1.16 -2.45 3.94
N GLY A 28 1.80 -1.74 3.01
CA GLY A 28 2.99 -0.95 3.27
C GLY A 28 2.83 0.52 2.89
N ALA A 29 3.46 1.42 3.64
CA ALA A 29 3.58 2.84 3.27
C ALA A 29 4.84 3.47 3.85
N GLN A 30 5.21 4.64 3.32
CA GLN A 30 6.31 5.43 3.87
C GLN A 30 5.88 6.13 5.18
N VAL A 31 6.79 6.14 6.17
CA VAL A 31 6.62 6.87 7.43
C VAL A 31 6.38 8.36 7.22
N GLY A 32 5.50 8.96 8.02
CA GLY A 32 5.22 10.40 7.97
C GLY A 32 4.53 10.85 6.68
N THR A 33 3.79 9.97 6.02
CA THR A 33 3.02 10.29 4.81
C THR A 33 1.52 10.16 5.05
N THR A 34 0.74 10.93 4.30
CA THR A 34 -0.72 10.79 4.30
C THR A 34 -1.20 9.43 3.80
N SER A 35 -0.34 8.67 3.08
CA SER A 35 -0.60 7.30 2.69
C SER A 35 -0.58 6.34 3.87
N LEU A 36 0.33 6.55 4.83
CA LEU A 36 0.35 5.78 6.08
C LEU A 36 -0.88 6.11 6.93
N ASP A 37 -1.22 7.38 7.06
CA ASP A 37 -2.44 7.82 7.76
C ASP A 37 -3.70 7.21 7.14
N PHE A 38 -3.76 7.13 5.80
CA PHE A 38 -4.87 6.46 5.11
C PHE A 38 -5.00 4.98 5.53
N ILE A 39 -3.88 4.26 5.66
CA ILE A 39 -3.92 2.86 6.10
C ILE A 39 -4.39 2.78 7.56
N THR A 40 -3.87 3.62 8.45
CA THR A 40 -4.18 3.54 9.89
C THR A 40 -5.58 4.03 10.22
N ASP A 41 -6.07 5.06 9.54
CA ASP A 41 -7.26 5.80 9.96
C ASP A 41 -8.49 5.41 9.17
N LEU A 42 -8.32 5.01 7.90
CA LEU A 42 -9.42 4.66 7.01
C LEU A 42 -9.50 3.16 6.74
N VAL A 43 -8.39 2.54 6.36
CA VAL A 43 -8.38 1.09 6.10
C VAL A 43 -8.54 0.32 7.41
N LYS A 44 -7.76 0.66 8.45
CA LYS A 44 -7.71 -0.06 9.74
C LYS A 44 -7.55 -1.59 9.53
N PRO A 45 -6.43 -2.03 8.91
CA PRO A 45 -6.19 -3.45 8.64
C PRO A 45 -6.07 -4.27 9.92
N GLY A 46 -6.33 -5.57 9.82
CA GLY A 46 -6.20 -6.51 10.95
C GLY A 46 -4.73 -6.69 11.38
N GLU A 47 -3.79 -6.55 10.45
CA GLU A 47 -2.35 -6.55 10.71
C GLU A 47 -1.79 -5.13 10.69
N LYS A 48 -0.77 -4.85 11.52
CA LYS A 48 -0.09 -3.55 11.50
C LYS A 48 0.56 -3.32 10.13
N PRO A 49 0.42 -2.13 9.53
CA PRO A 49 1.06 -1.84 8.26
C PRO A 49 2.58 -1.85 8.40
N ALA A 50 3.25 -2.30 7.35
CA ALA A 50 4.69 -2.19 7.22
C ALA A 50 5.06 -0.73 6.93
N VAL A 51 5.92 -0.18 7.77
CA VAL A 51 6.35 1.22 7.68
C VAL A 51 7.77 1.27 7.11
N TYR A 52 7.94 2.04 6.04
CA TYR A 52 9.22 2.18 5.34
C TYR A 52 9.76 3.60 5.44
N GLN A 53 11.08 3.78 5.44
CA GLN A 53 11.68 5.12 5.46
C GLN A 53 11.50 5.87 4.13
N ARG A 54 11.35 5.14 3.02
CA ARG A 54 11.26 5.68 1.66
C ARG A 54 10.39 4.79 0.77
N ASN A 55 9.79 5.37 -0.26
CA ASN A 55 8.94 4.66 -1.23
C ASN A 55 9.68 3.60 -2.07
N ASP A 56 11.00 3.74 -2.28
CA ASP A 56 11.81 2.73 -2.97
C ASP A 56 11.89 1.42 -2.16
N PHE A 57 12.00 1.51 -0.83
CA PHE A 57 11.94 0.34 0.04
C PHE A 57 10.55 -0.32 0.05
N ALA A 58 9.48 0.47 0.05
CA ALA A 58 8.11 -0.05 -0.08
C ALA A 58 7.91 -0.76 -1.44
N LYS A 59 8.42 -0.16 -2.54
CA LYS A 59 8.39 -0.76 -3.89
C LYS A 59 9.15 -2.09 -3.92
N SER A 60 10.34 -2.15 -3.32
CA SER A 60 11.12 -3.39 -3.23
C SER A 60 10.39 -4.46 -2.41
N ALA A 61 9.81 -4.10 -1.27
CA ALA A 61 9.03 -5.02 -0.44
C ALA A 61 7.78 -5.57 -1.15
N LEU A 62 7.11 -4.75 -1.97
CA LEU A 62 6.03 -5.23 -2.84
C LEU A 62 6.54 -6.23 -3.87
N LYS A 63 7.65 -5.93 -4.55
CA LYS A 63 8.24 -6.82 -5.56
C LYS A 63 8.68 -8.17 -5.00
N THR A 64 9.15 -8.19 -3.75
CA THR A 64 9.58 -9.43 -3.07
C THR A 64 8.44 -10.15 -2.36
N GLY A 65 7.22 -9.59 -2.35
CA GLY A 65 6.06 -10.18 -1.69
C GLY A 65 6.06 -10.08 -0.17
N GLN A 66 6.93 -9.23 0.42
CA GLN A 66 6.91 -8.95 1.85
C GLN A 66 5.61 -8.24 2.28
N VAL A 67 5.05 -7.43 1.37
CA VAL A 67 3.72 -6.82 1.49
C VAL A 67 2.87 -7.19 0.27
N ASP A 68 1.56 -7.28 0.48
CA ASP A 68 0.60 -7.59 -0.57
C ASP A 68 0.28 -6.37 -1.44
N ALA A 69 0.36 -5.17 -0.86
CA ALA A 69 0.14 -3.90 -1.52
C ALA A 69 0.90 -2.77 -0.81
N ILE A 70 1.19 -1.70 -1.55
CA ILE A 70 1.64 -0.43 -0.96
C ILE A 70 0.62 0.67 -1.24
N VAL A 71 0.50 1.61 -0.31
CA VAL A 71 -0.30 2.82 -0.48
C VAL A 71 0.63 4.01 -0.68
N VAL A 72 0.37 4.78 -1.73
CA VAL A 72 1.14 5.97 -2.12
C VAL A 72 0.20 7.04 -2.68
N ASP A 73 0.67 8.27 -2.80
CA ASP A 73 -0.07 9.32 -3.52
C ASP A 73 -0.30 8.91 -4.99
N LEU A 74 -1.45 9.29 -5.55
CA LEU A 74 -1.83 8.90 -6.91
C LEU A 74 -0.78 9.26 -7.99
N PRO A 75 -0.16 10.46 -8.01
CA PRO A 75 0.92 10.75 -8.96
C PRO A 75 2.13 9.81 -8.81
N THR A 76 2.48 9.43 -7.58
CA THR A 76 3.57 8.50 -7.29
C THR A 76 3.24 7.09 -7.73
N ALA A 77 1.98 6.66 -7.65
CA ALA A 77 1.55 5.36 -8.14
C ALA A 77 1.88 5.18 -9.62
N PHE A 78 1.57 6.18 -10.45
CA PHE A 78 1.91 6.15 -11.88
C PHE A 78 3.42 6.04 -12.12
N TYR A 79 4.25 6.74 -11.34
CA TYR A 79 5.71 6.61 -11.42
C TYR A 79 6.21 5.22 -11.01
N ILE A 80 5.55 4.57 -10.06
CA ILE A 80 5.93 3.22 -9.61
C ILE A 80 5.54 2.14 -10.62
N THR A 81 4.40 2.30 -11.29
CA THR A 81 3.79 1.29 -12.18
C THR A 81 4.09 1.47 -13.66
N GLY A 82 4.60 2.63 -14.07
CA GLY A 82 5.19 2.82 -15.41
C GLY A 82 6.52 2.09 -15.55
#